data_AF-A0A1F3P3B0-F1
#
_entry.id   AF-A0A1F3P3B0-F1
#
_cell.length_a   1.000
_cell.length_b   1.000
_cell.length_c   1.000
_cell.angle_alpha   90.00
_cell.angle_beta   90.00
_cell.angle_gamma   90.00
#
_symmetry.space_group_name_H-M   'P 1'
#
loop_
_entity.id
_entity.type
_entity.pdbx_description
1 polymer ?
#
loop_
_entity_poly.entity_id
_entity_poly.type
_entity_poly.pdbx_seq_one_letter_code
_entity_poly.pdbx_strand_id
1 'polypeptide(L)'
;MPSGISQNGNIITKRIKYTGLIFFCAGVVVLGIIIKSTIDKFPIDHRISDIIPTIQKLVNRYLNGEFPYQTITDWGYNLYPTYLPFQWEQYILAEKINLDYRWFAFYGTVFCLIIYAMIILNRNQSILKLSILFCLPFLTIILLNSVHPKIFGVTVEILIASYYLLLVMSVYSKNIFAISITLILCLLSRYFILLWLPLFLYIFYFTEGFRKILVISVFCILGIILFYALPFLWKDPSIFLMGLQYHSYAALGEWSGQAWQAPGARPIALFQGIGFASFFYEYVGGSVAERLRTLQLIHFMLSCGAILFLSTIYFFIKKQVHHRLFIIGSLKIFLVFFYNFIQIPYAYLFLVPVFVSFGLISCVADATQSK
;
A
#
# COMPACT_ATOMS: atom_id res chain seq x y z
N MET A 1 -12.21 -26.24 -43.69
CA MET A 1 -13.08 -26.85 -42.67
C MET A 1 -12.86 -26.12 -41.36
N PRO A 2 -13.84 -25.36 -40.84
CA PRO A 2 -13.71 -24.72 -39.54
C PRO A 2 -13.81 -25.80 -38.45
N SER A 3 -12.77 -25.88 -37.62
CA SER A 3 -12.69 -26.76 -36.46
C SER A 3 -13.86 -26.45 -35.51
N GLY A 4 -14.71 -27.46 -35.29
CA GLY A 4 -15.78 -27.41 -34.30
C GLY A 4 -15.18 -27.29 -32.90
N ILE A 5 -14.95 -26.06 -32.44
CA ILE A 5 -14.76 -25.77 -31.02
C ILE A 5 -16.02 -26.30 -30.32
N SER A 6 -15.88 -27.40 -29.59
CA SER A 6 -17.01 -28.10 -29.01
C SER A 6 -17.79 -27.17 -28.10
N GLN A 7 -19.12 -27.13 -28.24
CA GLN A 7 -20.02 -26.35 -27.38
C GLN A 7 -19.77 -26.61 -25.87
N ASN A 8 -19.25 -27.79 -25.54
CA ASN A 8 -18.85 -28.20 -24.18
C ASN A 8 -17.75 -27.31 -23.57
N GLY A 9 -16.78 -26.84 -24.36
CA GLY A 9 -15.71 -25.96 -23.85
C GLY A 9 -16.27 -24.63 -23.30
N ASN A 10 -17.21 -24.02 -24.04
CA ASN A 10 -17.85 -22.77 -23.64
C ASN A 10 -18.69 -22.90 -22.37
N ILE A 11 -19.34 -24.05 -22.15
CA ILE A 11 -20.17 -24.29 -20.95
C ILE A 11 -19.29 -24.40 -19.70
N ILE A 12 -18.17 -25.12 -19.79
CA ILE A 12 -17.24 -25.28 -18.67
C ILE A 12 -16.65 -23.93 -18.25
N THR A 13 -16.20 -23.12 -19.21
CA THR A 13 -15.67 -21.78 -18.93
C THR A 13 -16.71 -20.87 -18.26
N LYS A 14 -17.97 -20.91 -18.69
CA LYS A 14 -19.05 -20.14 -18.06
C LYS A 14 -19.28 -20.56 -16.61
N ARG A 15 -19.36 -21.86 -16.33
CA ARG A 15 -19.55 -22.38 -14.95
C ARG A 15 -18.42 -21.95 -14.02
N ILE A 16 -17.17 -22.04 -14.47
CA ILE A 16 -16.00 -21.61 -13.70
C ILE A 16 -16.11 -20.13 -13.30
N LYS A 17 -16.50 -19.27 -14.24
CA LYS A 17 -16.66 -17.83 -13.99
C LYS A 17 -17.77 -17.55 -12.96
N TYR A 18 -18.92 -18.23 -13.06
CA TYR A 18 -20.01 -18.05 -12.10
C TYR A 18 -19.63 -18.51 -10.70
N THR A 19 -18.98 -19.68 -10.55
CA THR A 19 -18.54 -20.15 -9.23
C THR A 19 -17.56 -19.18 -8.59
N GLY A 20 -16.59 -18.67 -9.34
CA GLY A 20 -15.68 -17.65 -8.83
C GLY A 20 -16.39 -16.38 -8.39
N LEU A 21 -17.35 -15.88 -9.19
CA LEU A 21 -18.13 -14.69 -8.84
C LEU A 21 -18.95 -14.89 -7.56
N ILE A 22 -19.52 -16.08 -7.35
CA ILE A 22 -20.25 -16.41 -6.12
C ILE A 22 -19.32 -16.31 -4.89
N PHE A 23 -18.13 -16.90 -4.95
CA PHE A 23 -17.14 -16.79 -3.86
C PHE A 23 -16.72 -15.34 -3.61
N PHE A 24 -16.53 -14.57 -4.67
CA PHE A 24 -16.20 -13.15 -4.56
C PHE A 24 -17.31 -12.38 -3.84
N CYS A 25 -18.57 -12.51 -4.29
CA CYS A 25 -19.72 -11.84 -3.69
C CYS A 25 -19.92 -12.26 -2.23
N ALA A 26 -19.81 -13.55 -1.92
CA ALA A 26 -19.86 -14.05 -0.55
C ALA A 26 -18.75 -13.44 0.31
N GLY A 27 -17.52 -13.37 -0.22
CA GLY A 27 -16.37 -12.73 0.45
C GLY A 27 -16.61 -11.25 0.76
N VAL A 28 -17.18 -10.48 -0.18
CA VAL A 28 -17.53 -9.07 0.03
C VAL A 28 -18.59 -8.92 1.14
N VAL A 29 -19.64 -9.75 1.13
CA VAL A 29 -20.71 -9.69 2.15
C VAL A 29 -20.16 -10.03 3.53
N VAL A 30 -19.43 -11.14 3.66
CA VAL A 30 -18.85 -11.57 4.93
C VAL A 30 -17.87 -10.52 5.46
N LEU A 31 -17.01 -9.99 4.59
CA LEU A 31 -16.06 -8.95 5.00
C LEU A 31 -16.80 -7.66 5.41
N GLY A 32 -17.86 -7.26 4.71
CA GLY A 32 -18.68 -6.11 5.10
C GLY A 32 -19.29 -6.26 6.49
N ILE A 33 -19.82 -7.43 6.83
CA ILE A 33 -20.35 -7.72 8.18
C ILE A 33 -19.25 -7.59 9.25
N ILE A 34 -18.07 -8.14 8.97
CA ILE A 34 -16.92 -8.10 9.89
C ILE A 34 -16.43 -6.66 10.07
N ILE A 35 -16.27 -5.90 8.99
CA ILE A 35 -15.85 -4.50 9.02
C ILE A 35 -16.87 -3.66 9.77
N LYS A 36 -18.18 -3.88 9.57
CA LYS A 36 -19.22 -3.24 10.38
C LYS A 36 -19.01 -3.51 11.87
N SER A 37 -18.84 -4.78 12.26
CA SER A 37 -18.61 -5.16 13.66
C SER A 37 -17.36 -4.50 14.24
N THR A 38 -16.29 -4.37 13.45
CA THR A 38 -15.07 -3.68 13.87
C THR A 38 -15.31 -2.17 14.02
N ILE A 39 -15.98 -1.53 13.06
CA ILE A 39 -16.33 -0.11 13.10
C ILE A 39 -17.13 0.24 14.35
N ASP A 40 -18.13 -0.59 14.67
CA ASP A 40 -18.98 -0.40 15.85
C ASP A 40 -18.18 -0.52 17.17
N LYS A 41 -17.10 -1.29 17.19
CA LYS A 41 -16.23 -1.50 18.37
C LYS A 41 -15.18 -0.41 18.58
N PHE A 42 -14.77 0.28 17.52
CA PHE A 42 -13.71 1.28 17.57
C PHE A 42 -14.26 2.64 17.13
N PRO A 43 -14.84 3.45 18.02
CA PRO A 43 -15.27 4.80 17.65
C PRO A 43 -14.06 5.63 17.19
N ILE A 44 -14.29 6.58 16.29
CA ILE A 44 -13.26 7.52 15.84
C ILE A 44 -12.94 8.45 17.01
N ASP A 45 -11.75 8.30 17.58
CA ASP A 45 -11.28 9.08 18.72
C ASP A 45 -9.75 9.25 18.63
N HIS A 46 -9.29 10.50 18.63
CA HIS A 46 -7.86 10.86 18.57
C HIS A 46 -7.05 10.30 19.75
N ARG A 47 -7.70 10.00 20.88
CA ARG A 47 -7.08 9.37 22.04
C ARG A 47 -6.78 7.88 21.83
N ILE A 48 -7.47 7.25 20.88
CA ILE A 48 -7.25 5.86 20.49
C ILE A 48 -6.27 5.79 19.32
N SER A 49 -6.48 6.64 18.31
CA SER A 49 -5.61 6.79 17.14
C SER A 49 -5.89 8.12 16.45
N ASP A 50 -4.84 8.78 16.01
CA ASP A 50 -4.89 10.05 15.30
C ASP A 50 -4.99 9.90 13.77
N ILE A 51 -4.97 8.69 13.21
CA ILE A 51 -4.95 8.47 11.76
C ILE A 51 -6.19 9.05 11.08
N ILE A 52 -7.38 8.52 11.41
CA ILE A 52 -8.65 9.01 10.82
C ILE A 52 -8.94 10.46 11.23
N PRO A 53 -8.78 10.87 12.51
CA PRO A 53 -8.94 12.27 12.91
C PRO A 53 -8.06 13.24 12.13
N THR A 54 -6.81 12.87 11.81
CA THR A 54 -5.92 13.70 10.99
C THR A 54 -6.47 13.86 9.59
N ILE A 55 -6.94 12.78 8.96
CA ILE A 55 -7.57 12.83 7.65
C ILE A 55 -8.82 13.73 7.68
N GLN A 56 -9.67 13.58 8.69
CA GLN A 56 -10.86 14.43 8.86
C GLN A 56 -10.49 15.92 9.00
N LYS A 57 -9.45 16.24 9.78
CA LYS A 57 -8.97 17.61 9.92
C LYS A 57 -8.46 18.18 8.60
N LEU A 58 -7.70 17.40 7.82
CA LEU A 58 -7.22 17.81 6.49
C LEU A 58 -8.36 18.07 5.51
N VAL A 59 -9.34 17.16 5.45
CA VAL A 59 -10.53 17.28 4.59
C VAL A 59 -11.37 18.50 4.99
N ASN A 60 -11.63 18.69 6.28
CA ASN A 60 -12.44 19.81 6.77
C ASN A 60 -11.78 21.15 6.50
N ARG A 61 -10.46 21.26 6.71
CA ARG A 61 -9.70 22.44 6.31
C ARG A 61 -9.85 22.73 4.83
N TYR A 62 -9.64 21.72 3.98
CA TYR A 62 -9.78 21.88 2.53
C TYR A 62 -11.19 22.35 2.12
N LEU A 63 -12.24 21.73 2.68
CA LEU A 63 -13.63 22.07 2.39
C LEU A 63 -13.99 23.50 2.85
N ASN A 64 -13.37 23.98 3.92
CA ASN A 64 -13.54 25.35 4.43
C ASN A 64 -12.64 26.38 3.74
N GLY A 65 -11.84 25.99 2.75
CA GLY A 65 -10.88 26.87 2.08
C GLY A 65 -9.62 27.17 2.89
N GLU A 66 -9.41 26.47 4.02
CA GLU A 66 -8.21 26.55 4.84
C GLU A 66 -7.09 25.68 4.25
N PHE A 67 -5.83 26.05 4.51
CA PHE A 67 -4.69 25.26 4.05
C PHE A 67 -4.56 23.95 4.88
N PRO A 68 -4.63 22.75 4.26
CA PRO A 68 -4.69 21.50 5.03
C PRO A 68 -3.44 21.22 5.88
N TYR A 69 -2.24 21.48 5.33
CA TYR A 69 -0.94 21.13 5.89
C TYR A 69 -0.43 22.07 6.99
N GLN A 70 -1.32 22.50 7.89
CA GLN A 70 -0.98 23.23 9.10
C GLN A 70 -0.84 22.28 10.29
N THR A 71 -0.01 22.63 11.27
CA THR A 71 0.05 21.88 12.53
C THR A 71 -1.34 21.76 13.16
N ILE A 72 -1.67 20.58 13.66
CA ILE A 72 -2.89 20.29 14.41
C ILE A 72 -2.53 20.43 15.89
N THR A 73 -3.22 21.32 16.60
CA THR A 73 -2.97 21.66 18.01
C THR A 73 -4.15 21.31 18.92
N ASP A 74 -5.24 20.81 18.34
CA ASP A 74 -6.54 20.64 19.03
C ASP A 74 -6.56 19.48 20.04
N TRP A 75 -5.52 18.64 20.04
CA TRP A 75 -5.51 17.36 20.77
C TRP A 75 -4.58 17.37 21.99
N GLY A 76 -4.12 18.54 22.41
CA GLY A 76 -3.19 18.70 23.54
C GLY A 76 -1.73 18.40 23.21
N TYR A 77 -1.41 18.15 21.93
CA TYR A 77 -0.06 18.02 21.41
C TYR A 77 0.01 18.56 19.97
N ASN A 78 1.22 18.83 19.50
CA ASN A 78 1.47 19.32 18.14
C ASN A 78 1.66 18.14 17.19
N LEU A 79 0.69 17.95 16.29
CA LEU A 79 0.80 16.99 15.19
C LEU A 79 1.00 17.72 13.86
N TYR A 80 2.13 17.49 13.18
CA TYR A 80 2.31 17.99 11.83
C TYR A 80 1.76 16.97 10.81
N PRO A 81 0.84 17.34 9.91
CA PRO A 81 0.29 16.41 8.94
C PRO A 81 1.35 15.94 7.92
N THR A 82 1.55 14.62 7.83
CA THR A 82 2.53 14.00 6.92
C THR A 82 1.89 13.28 5.73
N TYR A 83 0.56 13.23 5.67
CA TYR A 83 -0.17 12.46 4.67
C TYR A 83 -0.12 13.12 3.29
N LEU A 84 0.30 12.35 2.29
CA LEU A 84 0.26 12.78 0.90
C LEU A 84 -1.20 12.84 0.39
N PRO A 85 -1.49 13.58 -0.69
CA PRO A 85 -2.87 13.86 -1.09
C PRO A 85 -3.75 12.63 -1.23
N PHE A 86 -3.28 11.53 -1.82
CA PHE A 86 -4.10 10.31 -1.98
C PHE A 86 -4.10 9.40 -0.75
N GLN A 87 -3.66 9.91 0.40
CA GLN A 87 -3.96 9.34 1.70
C GLN A 87 -5.16 10.04 2.38
N TRP A 88 -5.55 11.23 1.93
CA TRP A 88 -6.63 11.99 2.56
C TRP A 88 -7.66 12.65 1.61
N GLU A 89 -7.25 13.15 0.44
CA GLU A 89 -8.07 13.93 -0.49
C GLU A 89 -9.26 13.13 -1.03
N GLN A 90 -9.11 11.83 -1.25
CA GLN A 90 -10.21 10.97 -1.69
C GLN A 90 -11.39 10.94 -0.70
N TYR A 91 -11.14 11.23 0.58
CA TYR A 91 -12.18 11.25 1.62
C TYR A 91 -12.99 12.55 1.63
N ILE A 92 -12.66 13.54 0.79
CA ILE A 92 -13.54 14.71 0.55
C ILE A 92 -14.93 14.24 0.10
N LEU A 93 -14.99 13.21 -0.76
CA LEU A 93 -16.28 12.66 -1.18
C LEU A 93 -17.00 11.99 -0.02
N ALA A 94 -16.28 11.25 0.84
CA ALA A 94 -16.84 10.59 2.01
C ALA A 94 -17.47 11.62 2.98
N GLU A 95 -16.75 12.71 3.27
CA GLU A 95 -17.23 13.79 4.14
C GLU A 95 -18.48 14.46 3.56
N LYS A 96 -18.49 14.79 2.26
CA LYS A 96 -19.64 15.43 1.60
C LYS A 96 -20.94 14.62 1.66
N ILE A 97 -20.85 13.29 1.70
CA ILE A 97 -22.01 12.40 1.78
C ILE A 97 -22.23 11.82 3.18
N ASN A 98 -21.50 12.32 4.20
CA ASN A 98 -21.52 11.84 5.58
C ASN A 98 -21.25 10.32 5.70
N LEU A 99 -20.34 9.79 4.89
CA LEU A 99 -19.92 8.40 4.94
C LEU A 99 -18.67 8.23 5.81
N ASP A 100 -18.69 7.27 6.73
CA ASP A 100 -17.52 6.91 7.53
C ASP A 100 -16.32 6.57 6.63
N TYR A 101 -15.15 7.13 6.95
CA TYR A 101 -13.94 6.98 6.13
C TYR A 101 -13.49 5.52 6.01
N ARG A 102 -13.80 4.67 7.00
CA ARG A 102 -13.49 3.23 6.96
C ARG A 102 -14.40 2.50 5.98
N TRP A 103 -15.67 2.89 5.89
CA TRP A 103 -16.58 2.39 4.85
C TRP A 103 -16.11 2.83 3.46
N PHE A 104 -15.68 4.09 3.30
CA PHE A 104 -15.12 4.56 2.04
C PHE A 104 -13.86 3.77 1.64
N ALA A 105 -12.94 3.55 2.58
CA ALA A 105 -11.75 2.73 2.37
C ALA A 105 -12.11 1.28 1.96
N PHE A 106 -13.08 0.68 2.64
CA PHE A 106 -13.61 -0.65 2.32
C PHE A 106 -14.18 -0.70 0.89
N TYR A 107 -15.05 0.23 0.50
CA TYR A 107 -15.63 0.24 -0.84
C TYR A 107 -14.56 0.45 -1.92
N GLY A 108 -13.58 1.33 -1.68
CA GLY A 108 -12.43 1.50 -2.57
C GLY A 108 -11.60 0.22 -2.70
N THR A 109 -11.39 -0.52 -1.60
CA THR A 109 -10.74 -1.84 -1.63
C THR A 109 -11.57 -2.85 -2.42
N VAL A 110 -12.89 -2.93 -2.21
CA VAL A 110 -13.76 -3.83 -2.97
C VAL A 110 -13.69 -3.52 -4.46
N PHE A 111 -13.70 -2.24 -4.84
CA PHE A 111 -13.52 -1.82 -6.24
C PHE A 111 -12.19 -2.29 -6.83
N CYS A 112 -11.09 -2.14 -6.09
CA CYS A 112 -9.78 -2.67 -6.51
C CYS A 112 -9.80 -4.21 -6.64
N LEU A 113 -10.47 -4.91 -5.73
CA LEU A 113 -10.63 -6.36 -5.77
C LEU A 113 -11.51 -6.82 -6.95
N ILE A 114 -12.52 -6.04 -7.35
CA ILE A 114 -13.31 -6.29 -8.57
C ILE A 114 -12.38 -6.20 -9.79
N ILE A 115 -11.55 -5.16 -9.91
CA ILE A 115 -10.57 -5.04 -11.01
C ILE A 115 -9.62 -6.23 -11.02
N TYR A 116 -9.06 -6.58 -9.86
CA TYR A 116 -8.23 -7.77 -9.70
C TYR A 116 -8.94 -9.04 -10.18
N ALA A 117 -10.19 -9.25 -9.76
CA ALA A 117 -10.99 -10.40 -10.14
C ALA A 117 -11.25 -10.44 -11.65
N MET A 118 -11.65 -9.31 -12.26
CA MET A 118 -11.86 -9.20 -13.71
C MET A 118 -10.61 -9.57 -14.51
N ILE A 119 -9.43 -9.13 -14.07
CA ILE A 119 -8.17 -9.46 -14.74
C ILE A 119 -7.90 -10.97 -14.66
N ILE A 120 -8.21 -11.61 -13.54
CA ILE A 120 -7.99 -13.06 -13.37
C ILE A 120 -9.00 -13.89 -14.13
N LEU A 121 -10.29 -13.47 -14.20
CA LEU A 121 -11.32 -14.18 -14.97
C LEU A 121 -11.03 -14.26 -16.47
N ASN A 122 -10.20 -13.35 -16.97
CA ASN A 122 -9.78 -13.32 -18.36
C ASN A 122 -8.58 -14.26 -18.64
N ARG A 123 -8.07 -14.97 -17.63
CA ARG A 123 -6.98 -15.95 -17.75
C ARG A 123 -7.53 -17.37 -17.81
N ASN A 124 -6.81 -18.27 -18.46
CA ASN A 124 -7.23 -19.67 -18.64
C ASN A 124 -6.93 -20.55 -17.40
N GLN A 125 -7.45 -20.16 -16.24
CA GLN A 125 -7.15 -20.82 -14.97
C GLN A 125 -8.13 -21.96 -14.66
N SER A 126 -7.63 -23.01 -13.99
CA SER A 126 -8.50 -24.06 -13.45
C SER A 126 -9.39 -23.50 -12.34
N ILE A 127 -10.55 -24.11 -12.12
CA ILE A 127 -11.52 -23.67 -11.10
C ILE A 127 -10.90 -23.58 -9.70
N LEU A 128 -10.07 -24.55 -9.34
CA LEU A 128 -9.40 -24.58 -8.04
C LEU A 128 -8.46 -23.36 -7.87
N LYS A 129 -7.64 -23.07 -8.88
CA LYS A 129 -6.73 -21.91 -8.85
C LYS A 129 -7.51 -20.60 -8.77
N LEU A 130 -8.58 -20.47 -9.56
CA LEU A 130 -9.44 -19.29 -9.55
C LEU A 130 -10.09 -19.07 -8.18
N SER A 131 -10.66 -20.13 -7.59
CA SER A 131 -11.27 -20.07 -6.26
C SER A 131 -10.24 -19.68 -5.19
N ILE A 132 -9.02 -20.24 -5.22
CA ILE A 132 -7.96 -19.86 -4.29
C ILE A 132 -7.62 -18.37 -4.44
N LEU A 133 -7.40 -17.90 -5.67
CA LEU A 133 -7.02 -16.50 -5.92
C LEU A 133 -8.12 -15.51 -5.50
N PHE A 134 -9.39 -15.89 -5.62
CA PHE A 134 -10.51 -15.06 -5.17
C PHE A 134 -10.68 -15.07 -3.66
N CYS A 135 -10.57 -16.23 -3.02
CA CYS A 135 -10.74 -16.35 -1.57
C CYS A 135 -9.56 -15.74 -0.80
N LEU A 136 -8.35 -15.76 -1.36
CA LEU A 136 -7.12 -15.42 -0.64
C LEU A 136 -7.11 -13.98 -0.04
N PRO A 137 -7.49 -12.91 -0.77
CA PRO A 137 -7.58 -11.57 -0.18
C PRO A 137 -8.59 -11.49 0.96
N PHE A 138 -9.80 -12.03 0.76
CA PHE A 138 -10.85 -11.99 1.79
C PHE A 138 -10.46 -12.78 3.03
N LEU A 139 -9.99 -14.01 2.87
CA LEU A 139 -9.56 -14.85 3.98
C LEU A 139 -8.46 -14.17 4.78
N THR A 140 -7.50 -13.54 4.11
CA THR A 140 -6.39 -12.85 4.77
C THR A 140 -6.89 -11.64 5.58
N ILE A 141 -7.77 -10.81 5.01
CA ILE A 141 -8.35 -9.67 5.73
C ILE A 141 -9.18 -10.14 6.93
N ILE A 142 -9.97 -11.21 6.77
CA ILE A 142 -10.77 -11.82 7.84
C ILE A 142 -9.88 -12.28 8.99
N LEU A 143 -8.82 -13.05 8.68
CA LEU A 143 -7.88 -13.56 9.67
C LEU A 143 -7.10 -12.43 10.36
N LEU A 144 -6.66 -11.42 9.61
CA LEU A 144 -6.01 -10.24 10.19
C LEU A 144 -6.95 -9.47 11.10
N ASN A 145 -8.22 -9.31 10.73
CA ASN A 145 -9.19 -8.63 11.58
C ASN A 145 -9.52 -9.43 12.85
N SER A 146 -9.54 -10.77 12.79
CA SER A 146 -9.79 -11.58 13.99
C SER A 146 -8.65 -11.48 15.01
N VAL A 147 -7.41 -11.28 14.56
CA VAL A 147 -6.24 -11.16 15.46
C VAL A 147 -5.97 -9.70 15.84
N HIS A 148 -6.11 -8.78 14.90
CA HIS A 148 -5.77 -7.36 15.05
C HIS A 148 -6.88 -6.44 14.52
N PRO A 149 -8.08 -6.43 15.15
CA PRO A 149 -9.23 -5.68 14.63
C PRO A 149 -8.98 -4.16 14.60
N LYS A 150 -8.09 -3.63 15.46
CA LYS A 150 -7.68 -2.23 15.45
C LYS A 150 -7.15 -1.77 14.08
N ILE A 151 -6.48 -2.64 13.32
CA ILE A 151 -5.94 -2.31 11.98
C ILE A 151 -7.03 -1.75 11.07
N PHE A 152 -8.24 -2.30 11.13
CA PHE A 152 -9.38 -1.87 10.31
C PHE A 152 -10.33 -0.93 11.05
N GLY A 153 -10.28 -0.92 12.37
CA GLY A 153 -11.12 -0.07 13.22
C GLY A 153 -10.65 1.38 13.31
N VAL A 154 -9.34 1.64 13.22
CA VAL A 154 -8.78 2.98 13.44
C VAL A 154 -7.93 3.52 12.29
N THR A 155 -7.85 2.79 11.18
CA THR A 155 -7.04 3.20 10.01
C THR A 155 -7.83 3.04 8.71
N VAL A 156 -7.31 3.64 7.65
CA VAL A 156 -7.83 3.48 6.27
C VAL A 156 -6.83 2.82 5.32
N GLU A 157 -5.85 2.14 5.88
CA GLU A 157 -4.65 1.65 5.18
C GLU A 157 -4.92 0.50 4.22
N ILE A 158 -6.08 -0.15 4.36
CA ILE A 158 -6.55 -1.19 3.43
C ILE A 158 -6.73 -0.65 2.00
N LEU A 159 -7.16 0.60 1.84
CA LEU A 159 -7.30 1.23 0.53
C LEU A 159 -5.93 1.46 -0.10
N ILE A 160 -4.96 1.93 0.68
CA ILE A 160 -3.59 2.14 0.21
C ILE A 160 -2.97 0.81 -0.22
N ALA A 161 -3.10 -0.24 0.59
CA ALA A 161 -2.65 -1.59 0.21
C ALA A 161 -3.29 -2.07 -1.12
N SER A 162 -4.55 -1.69 -1.36
CA SER A 162 -5.26 -2.02 -2.60
C SER A 162 -4.71 -1.29 -3.82
N TYR A 163 -4.18 -0.07 -3.68
CA TYR A 163 -3.47 0.62 -4.76
C TYR A 163 -2.24 -0.16 -5.22
N TYR A 164 -1.48 -0.74 -4.28
CA TYR A 164 -0.31 -1.57 -4.61
C TYR A 164 -0.71 -2.91 -5.27
N LEU A 165 -1.85 -3.49 -4.90
CA LEU A 165 -2.40 -4.63 -5.66
C LEU A 165 -2.67 -4.23 -7.11
N LEU A 166 -3.34 -3.10 -7.35
CA LEU A 166 -3.60 -2.62 -8.70
C LEU A 166 -2.32 -2.30 -9.46
N LEU A 167 -1.29 -1.75 -8.81
CA LEU A 167 0.02 -1.54 -9.42
C LEU A 167 0.65 -2.85 -9.91
N VAL A 168 0.60 -3.92 -9.10
CA VAL A 168 1.10 -5.23 -9.52
C VAL A 168 0.34 -5.73 -10.75
N MET A 169 -0.98 -5.62 -10.74
CA MET A 169 -1.81 -6.07 -11.85
C MET A 169 -1.61 -5.22 -13.12
N SER A 170 -1.41 -3.91 -12.97
CA SER A 170 -1.19 -2.99 -14.09
C SER A 170 0.16 -3.25 -14.75
N VAL A 171 1.23 -3.42 -13.97
CA VAL A 171 2.57 -3.80 -14.47
C VAL A 171 2.51 -5.11 -15.26
N TYR A 172 1.72 -6.07 -14.81
CA TYR A 172 1.53 -7.31 -15.54
C TYR A 172 0.71 -7.13 -16.84
N SER A 173 -0.34 -6.29 -16.83
CA SER A 173 -1.32 -6.13 -17.93
C SER A 173 -0.80 -5.50 -19.23
N LYS A 174 0.37 -4.85 -19.22
CA LYS A 174 0.96 -4.11 -20.37
C LYS A 174 0.32 -2.78 -20.71
N ASN A 175 -0.76 -2.40 -20.02
CA ASN A 175 -1.40 -1.12 -20.23
C ASN A 175 -0.61 0.01 -19.57
N ILE A 176 0.01 0.86 -20.37
CA ILE A 176 0.83 1.99 -19.93
C ILE A 176 0.01 2.97 -19.07
N PHE A 177 -1.22 3.28 -19.48
CA PHE A 177 -2.09 4.18 -18.73
C PHE A 177 -2.46 3.61 -17.37
N ALA A 178 -2.77 2.31 -17.30
CA ALA A 178 -3.04 1.63 -16.04
C ALA A 178 -1.81 1.68 -15.11
N ILE A 179 -0.60 1.47 -15.66
CA ILE A 179 0.66 1.58 -14.91
C ILE A 179 0.84 3.01 -14.39
N SER A 180 0.67 4.02 -15.23
CA SER A 180 0.80 5.43 -14.83
C SER A 180 -0.20 5.81 -13.73
N ILE A 181 -1.49 5.50 -13.90
CA ILE A 181 -2.52 5.83 -12.91
C ILE A 181 -2.21 5.14 -11.56
N THR A 182 -1.89 3.85 -11.59
CA THR A 182 -1.60 3.11 -10.34
C THR A 182 -0.29 3.55 -9.69
N LEU A 183 0.73 3.95 -10.46
CA LEU A 183 1.93 4.58 -9.93
C LEU A 183 1.63 5.93 -9.28
N ILE A 184 0.79 6.77 -9.88
CA ILE A 184 0.34 8.04 -9.25
C ILE A 184 -0.37 7.73 -7.93
N LEU A 185 -1.27 6.73 -7.92
CA LEU A 185 -1.95 6.30 -6.70
C LEU A 185 -0.98 5.90 -5.58
N CYS A 186 0.06 5.13 -5.91
CA CYS A 186 1.08 4.73 -4.96
C CYS A 186 1.99 5.90 -4.54
N LEU A 187 2.46 6.73 -5.48
CA LEU A 187 3.37 7.84 -5.21
C LEU A 187 2.72 8.92 -4.35
N LEU A 188 1.43 9.19 -4.56
CA LEU A 188 0.66 10.17 -3.80
C LEU A 188 0.00 9.61 -2.55
N SER A 189 0.14 8.31 -2.26
CA SER A 189 -0.22 7.74 -0.96
C SER A 189 1.01 7.50 -0.09
N ARG A 190 2.14 7.06 -0.66
CA ARG A 190 3.38 6.79 0.10
C ARG A 190 4.64 7.04 -0.72
N TYR A 191 5.56 7.83 -0.15
CA TYR A 191 6.82 8.21 -0.83
C TYR A 191 7.81 7.05 -0.99
N PHE A 192 7.72 5.96 -0.22
CA PHE A 192 8.75 4.91 -0.22
C PHE A 192 8.95 4.25 -1.59
N ILE A 193 7.89 4.18 -2.42
CA ILE A 193 7.97 3.56 -3.75
C ILE A 193 8.96 4.30 -4.66
N LEU A 194 9.28 5.55 -4.34
CA LEU A 194 10.27 6.35 -5.04
C LEU A 194 11.66 5.67 -5.05
N LEU A 195 12.03 4.94 -4.00
CA LEU A 195 13.32 4.23 -3.95
C LEU A 195 13.36 3.02 -4.90
N TRP A 196 12.21 2.40 -5.17
CA TRP A 196 12.10 1.27 -6.11
C TRP A 196 11.97 1.71 -7.57
N LEU A 197 11.46 2.91 -7.81
CA LEU A 197 11.19 3.44 -9.15
C LEU A 197 12.42 3.45 -10.08
N PRO A 198 13.66 3.77 -9.64
CA PRO A 198 14.85 3.67 -10.48
C PRO A 198 15.06 2.28 -11.09
N LEU A 199 14.87 1.21 -10.30
CA LEU A 199 14.96 -0.17 -10.80
C LEU A 199 13.84 -0.48 -11.79
N PHE A 200 12.61 -0.04 -11.49
CA PHE A 200 11.48 -0.19 -12.40
C PHE A 200 11.79 0.44 -13.77
N LEU A 201 12.22 1.70 -13.79
CA LEU A 201 12.55 2.43 -15.01
C LEU A 201 13.76 1.82 -15.74
N TYR A 202 14.79 1.41 -15.00
CA TYR A 202 15.94 0.70 -15.56
C TYR A 202 15.51 -0.55 -16.33
N ILE A 203 14.70 -1.43 -15.72
CA ILE A 203 14.24 -2.65 -16.38
C ILE A 203 13.33 -2.33 -17.56
N PHE A 204 12.37 -1.42 -17.39
CA PHE A 204 11.46 -1.02 -18.47
C PHE A 204 12.22 -0.45 -19.67
N TYR A 205 13.36 0.22 -19.45
CA TYR A 205 14.11 0.89 -20.50
C TYR A 205 14.67 -0.14 -21.48
N PHE A 206 15.29 -1.19 -20.94
CA PHE A 206 15.90 -2.26 -21.74
C PHE A 206 14.88 -3.22 -22.37
N THR A 207 13.65 -3.28 -21.85
CA THR A 207 12.68 -4.31 -22.24
C THR A 207 11.52 -3.77 -23.07
N GLU A 208 11.10 -2.53 -22.81
CA GLU A 208 9.87 -1.94 -23.33
C GLU A 208 10.15 -0.63 -24.10
N GLY A 209 11.38 -0.11 -23.99
CA GLY A 209 11.90 1.03 -24.75
C GLY A 209 11.63 2.41 -24.11
N PHE A 210 12.46 3.39 -24.50
CA PHE A 210 12.45 4.74 -23.92
C PHE A 210 11.11 5.47 -24.06
N ARG A 211 10.40 5.32 -25.18
CA ARG A 211 9.12 6.01 -25.42
C ARG A 211 8.08 5.70 -24.34
N LYS A 212 7.97 4.42 -23.93
CA LYS A 212 7.00 4.02 -22.91
C LYS A 212 7.37 4.57 -21.54
N ILE A 213 8.66 4.60 -21.21
CA ILE A 213 9.15 5.26 -19.99
C ILE A 213 8.79 6.74 -19.99
N LEU A 214 9.07 7.43 -21.09
CA LEU A 214 8.79 8.86 -21.18
C LEU A 214 7.31 9.15 -20.93
N VAL A 215 6.41 8.36 -21.53
CA VAL A 215 4.97 8.45 -21.27
C VAL A 215 4.67 8.21 -19.80
N ILE A 216 5.16 7.12 -19.19
CA ILE A 216 4.91 6.82 -17.77
C ILE A 216 5.39 7.97 -16.88
N SER A 217 6.63 8.43 -17.07
CA SER A 217 7.24 9.51 -16.30
C SER A 217 6.48 10.82 -16.46
N VAL A 218 6.09 11.20 -17.67
CA VAL A 218 5.31 12.43 -17.91
C VAL A 218 3.97 12.36 -17.21
N PHE A 219 3.23 11.25 -17.33
CA PHE A 219 1.96 11.11 -16.61
C PHE A 219 2.14 11.16 -15.09
N CYS A 220 3.17 10.50 -14.54
CA CYS A 220 3.45 10.56 -13.10
C CYS A 220 3.79 11.97 -12.63
N ILE A 221 4.65 12.68 -13.37
CA ILE A 221 5.02 14.08 -13.06
C ILE A 221 3.79 14.98 -13.13
N LEU A 222 2.98 14.88 -14.19
CA LEU A 222 1.74 15.66 -14.32
C LEU A 222 0.76 15.34 -13.19
N GLY A 223 0.62 14.08 -12.80
CA GLY A 223 -0.20 13.67 -11.66
C GLY A 223 0.29 14.30 -10.35
N ILE A 224 1.59 14.24 -10.07
CA ILE A 224 2.17 14.87 -8.87
C ILE A 224 1.98 16.38 -8.91
N ILE A 225 2.18 17.03 -10.06
CA ILE A 225 1.97 18.47 -10.20
C ILE A 225 0.51 18.81 -9.93
N LEU A 226 -0.43 18.12 -10.56
CA LEU A 226 -1.85 18.41 -10.49
C LEU A 226 -2.43 18.20 -9.08
N PHE A 227 -2.09 17.08 -8.44
CA PHE A 227 -2.72 16.67 -7.18
C PHE A 227 -1.90 17.04 -5.94
N TYR A 228 -0.61 17.37 -6.08
CA TYR A 228 0.23 17.72 -4.93
C TYR A 228 0.91 19.08 -5.07
N ALA A 229 1.66 19.28 -6.16
CA ALA A 229 2.54 20.45 -6.24
C ALA A 229 1.77 21.76 -6.40
N LEU A 230 0.85 21.82 -7.37
CA LEU A 230 0.04 23.00 -7.63
C LEU A 230 -0.90 23.37 -6.46
N PRO A 231 -1.68 22.44 -5.88
CA PRO A 231 -2.59 22.79 -4.79
C PRO A 231 -1.88 23.09 -3.46
N PHE A 232 -0.74 22.46 -3.18
CA PHE A 232 -0.12 22.48 -1.85
C PHE A 232 1.32 22.99 -1.85
N LEU A 233 2.25 22.36 -2.57
CA LEU A 233 3.67 22.77 -2.54
C LEU A 233 3.90 24.19 -3.08
N TRP A 234 3.07 24.66 -4.00
CA TRP A 234 3.15 26.02 -4.52
C TRP A 234 2.82 27.06 -3.44
N LYS A 235 1.88 26.73 -2.54
CA LYS A 235 1.49 27.62 -1.43
C LYS A 235 2.53 27.59 -0.31
N ASP A 236 3.04 26.41 -0.01
CA ASP A 236 4.08 26.22 0.99
C ASP A 236 5.04 25.09 0.56
N PRO A 237 6.21 25.44 -0.01
CA PRO A 237 7.20 24.45 -0.42
C PRO A 237 7.84 23.69 0.76
N SER A 238 7.74 24.23 1.98
CA SER A 238 8.36 23.66 3.17
C SER A 238 7.66 22.39 3.66
N ILE A 239 6.39 22.17 3.28
CA ILE A 239 5.58 21.04 3.77
C ILE A 239 6.24 19.69 3.55
N PHE A 240 6.97 19.53 2.45
CA PHE A 240 7.66 18.28 2.15
C PHE A 240 8.82 18.03 3.12
N LEU A 241 9.64 19.04 3.39
CA LEU A 241 10.77 18.93 4.31
C LEU A 241 10.30 18.82 5.76
N MET A 242 9.27 19.59 6.14
CA MET A 242 8.65 19.50 7.46
C MET A 242 8.04 18.13 7.70
N GLY A 243 7.36 17.55 6.71
CA GLY A 243 6.80 16.21 6.80
C GLY A 243 7.89 15.14 7.01
N LEU A 244 9.01 15.23 6.26
CA LEU A 244 10.16 14.34 6.44
C LEU A 244 10.81 14.48 7.82
N GLN A 245 10.98 15.71 8.32
CA GLN A 245 11.53 15.97 9.64
C GLN A 245 10.60 15.47 10.75
N TYR A 246 9.29 15.64 10.56
CA TYR A 246 8.29 15.20 11.53
C TYR A 246 8.30 13.68 11.72
N HIS A 247 8.57 12.89 10.68
CA HIS A 247 8.73 11.44 10.85
C HIS A 247 9.85 11.08 11.83
N SER A 248 10.99 11.78 11.79
CA SER A 248 12.09 11.56 12.74
C SER A 248 11.70 12.01 14.15
N TYR A 249 10.98 13.13 14.27
CA TYR A 249 10.49 13.63 15.56
C TYR A 249 9.48 12.68 16.19
N ALA A 250 8.46 12.27 15.43
CA ALA A 250 7.45 11.32 15.87
C ALA A 250 8.05 9.96 16.23
N ALA A 251 9.02 9.47 15.43
CA ALA A 251 9.76 8.25 15.75
C ALA A 251 10.53 8.40 17.05
N LEU A 252 11.20 9.53 17.31
CA LEU A 252 11.88 9.74 18.58
C LEU A 252 10.90 9.70 19.77
N GLY A 253 9.72 10.32 19.63
CA GLY A 253 8.66 10.25 20.64
C GLY A 253 8.21 8.82 20.93
N GLU A 254 7.93 8.05 19.89
CA GLU A 254 7.55 6.63 20.03
C GLU A 254 8.68 5.77 20.62
N TRP A 255 9.94 6.10 20.35
CA TRP A 255 11.09 5.40 20.89
C TRP A 255 11.41 5.77 22.33
N SER A 256 11.07 6.98 22.77
CA SER A 256 11.23 7.42 24.16
C SER A 256 10.17 6.85 25.10
N GLY A 257 9.15 6.18 24.57
CA GLY A 257 8.01 5.68 25.32
C GLY A 257 6.92 6.73 25.47
N GLN A 258 5.70 6.26 25.69
CA GLN A 258 4.52 7.11 25.80
C GLN A 258 4.24 7.52 27.25
N ALA A 259 3.64 8.69 27.47
CA ALA A 259 3.36 9.22 28.81
C ALA A 259 2.48 8.31 29.68
N TRP A 260 1.67 7.46 29.05
CA TRP A 260 0.82 6.48 29.74
C TRP A 260 1.54 5.16 30.08
N GLN A 261 2.77 4.96 29.60
CA GLN A 261 3.58 3.79 29.95
C GLN A 261 4.27 3.99 31.30
N ALA A 262 4.49 2.89 32.03
CA ALA A 262 5.27 2.95 33.26
C ALA A 262 6.69 3.47 32.97
N PRO A 263 7.27 4.31 33.85
CA PRO A 263 8.63 4.82 33.69
C PRO A 263 9.63 3.67 33.49
N GLY A 264 10.46 3.76 32.46
CA GLY A 264 11.45 2.73 32.11
C GLY A 264 10.89 1.48 31.40
N ALA A 265 9.57 1.40 31.17
CA ALA A 265 9.00 0.34 30.36
C ALA A 265 9.50 0.42 28.90
N ARG A 266 9.62 -0.74 28.26
CA ARG A 266 9.95 -0.82 26.84
C ARG A 266 8.86 -0.14 25.98
N PRO A 267 9.21 0.64 24.94
CA PRO A 267 8.22 1.33 24.12
C PRO A 267 7.31 0.34 23.38
N ILE A 268 5.99 0.46 23.59
CA ILE A 268 5.04 -0.55 23.13
C ILE A 268 4.99 -0.62 21.60
N ALA A 269 5.08 0.52 20.90
CA ALA A 269 5.05 0.55 19.44
C ALA A 269 6.20 -0.26 18.80
N LEU A 270 7.35 -0.35 19.47
CA LEU A 270 8.51 -1.11 18.99
C LEU A 270 8.39 -2.60 19.28
N PHE A 271 8.00 -2.96 20.51
CA PHE A 271 8.04 -4.35 20.98
C PHE A 271 6.77 -5.14 20.65
N GLN A 272 5.65 -4.48 20.37
CA GLN A 272 4.44 -5.11 19.83
C GLN A 272 4.32 -4.95 18.31
N GLY A 273 5.18 -4.15 17.69
CA GLY A 273 5.22 -3.98 16.25
C GLY A 273 5.93 -5.13 15.51
N ILE A 274 5.95 -5.04 14.19
CA ILE A 274 6.52 -6.06 13.30
C ILE A 274 7.80 -5.54 12.64
N GLY A 275 8.95 -6.18 12.87
CA GLY A 275 10.22 -5.84 12.23
C GLY A 275 11.38 -5.82 13.21
N PHE A 276 12.43 -5.09 12.88
CA PHE A 276 13.69 -5.05 13.61
C PHE A 276 13.87 -3.84 14.53
N ALA A 277 12.90 -2.93 14.63
CA ALA A 277 13.05 -1.72 15.43
C ALA A 277 13.33 -2.02 16.92
N SER A 278 12.66 -3.02 17.50
CA SER A 278 12.92 -3.50 18.87
C SER A 278 14.33 -4.08 19.06
N PHE A 279 14.89 -4.74 18.04
CA PHE A 279 16.26 -5.25 18.06
C PHE A 279 17.27 -4.10 18.13
N PHE A 280 17.07 -3.06 17.32
CA PHE A 280 17.92 -1.86 17.38
C PHE A 280 17.78 -1.13 18.71
N TYR A 281 16.57 -1.07 19.25
CA TYR A 281 16.34 -0.49 20.57
C TYR A 281 17.10 -1.25 21.67
N GLU A 282 17.09 -2.59 21.65
CA GLU A 282 17.67 -3.41 22.71
C GLU A 282 19.21 -3.53 22.62
N TYR A 283 19.76 -3.71 21.41
CA TYR A 283 21.14 -4.15 21.24
C TYR A 283 22.11 -3.09 20.71
N VAL A 284 21.61 -1.97 20.15
CA VAL A 284 22.48 -0.87 19.74
C VAL A 284 22.77 0.02 20.95
N GLY A 285 24.05 0.29 21.21
CA GLY A 285 24.48 1.17 22.29
C GLY A 285 24.12 2.64 22.05
N GLY A 286 24.32 3.47 23.08
CA GLY A 286 24.07 4.91 23.01
C GLY A 286 22.66 5.33 23.44
N SER A 287 22.37 6.61 23.25
CA SER A 287 21.09 7.26 23.51
C SER A 287 19.99 6.78 22.55
N VAL A 288 18.72 6.97 22.92
CA VAL A 288 17.57 6.60 22.08
C VAL A 288 17.66 7.23 20.69
N ALA A 289 18.08 8.50 20.61
CA ALA A 289 18.27 9.21 19.34
C ALA A 289 19.38 8.59 18.47
N GLU A 290 20.49 8.16 19.07
CA GLU A 290 21.58 7.48 18.35
C GLU A 290 21.15 6.10 17.83
N ARG A 291 20.39 5.34 18.62
CA ARG A 291 19.83 4.04 18.20
C ARG A 291 18.85 4.21 17.03
N LEU A 292 17.93 5.16 17.14
CA LEU A 292 16.98 5.51 16.07
C LEU A 292 17.72 5.94 14.79
N ARG A 293 18.72 6.83 14.91
CA ARG A 293 19.53 7.27 13.77
C ARG A 293 20.29 6.12 13.12
N THR A 294 20.78 5.18 13.93
CA THR A 294 21.45 3.96 13.42
C THR A 294 20.47 3.10 12.64
N LEU A 295 19.25 2.88 13.15
CA LEU A 295 18.20 2.18 12.40
C LEU A 295 17.86 2.91 11.10
N GLN A 296 17.66 4.22 11.13
CA GLN A 296 17.35 5.02 9.94
C GLN A 296 18.42 4.89 8.85
N LEU A 297 19.69 4.94 9.25
CA LEU A 297 20.82 4.77 8.34
C LEU A 297 20.85 3.35 7.75
N ILE A 298 20.71 2.31 8.59
CA ILE A 298 20.68 0.93 8.12
C ILE A 298 19.48 0.67 7.21
N HIS A 299 18.30 1.18 7.55
CA HIS A 299 17.10 1.10 6.72
C HIS A 299 17.35 1.70 5.33
N PHE A 300 17.92 2.90 5.27
CA PHE A 300 18.25 3.55 4.00
C PHE A 300 19.29 2.75 3.20
N MET A 301 20.38 2.34 3.83
CA MET A 301 21.45 1.55 3.19
C MET A 301 20.93 0.22 2.66
N LEU A 302 20.12 -0.51 3.42
CA LEU A 302 19.54 -1.79 2.99
C LEU A 302 18.53 -1.59 1.86
N SER A 303 17.73 -0.53 1.91
CA SER A 303 16.78 -0.21 0.84
C SER A 303 17.51 0.10 -0.48
N CYS A 304 18.51 0.98 -0.45
CA CYS A 304 19.33 1.28 -1.63
C CYS A 304 20.15 0.08 -2.09
N GLY A 305 20.75 -0.66 -1.15
CA GLY A 305 21.51 -1.88 -1.41
C GLY A 305 20.67 -2.96 -2.07
N ALA A 306 19.42 -3.18 -1.62
CA ALA A 306 18.49 -4.11 -2.25
C ALA A 306 18.20 -3.71 -3.71
N ILE A 307 18.01 -2.42 -3.99
CA ILE A 307 17.76 -1.93 -5.35
C ILE A 307 18.97 -2.12 -6.26
N LEU A 308 20.18 -1.80 -5.78
CA LEU A 308 21.43 -2.04 -6.54
C LEU A 308 21.69 -3.54 -6.78
N PHE A 309 21.47 -4.36 -5.75
CA PHE A 309 21.61 -5.81 -5.83
C PHE A 309 20.64 -6.42 -6.84
N LEU A 310 19.36 -6.04 -6.78
CA LEU A 310 18.34 -6.52 -7.71
C LEU A 310 18.57 -6.01 -9.14
N SER A 311 19.07 -4.78 -9.31
CA SER A 311 19.50 -4.26 -10.63
C SER A 311 20.62 -5.11 -11.23
N THR A 312 21.63 -5.43 -10.42
CA THR A 312 22.77 -6.27 -10.80
C THR A 312 22.32 -7.68 -11.16
N ILE A 313 21.51 -8.32 -10.30
CA ILE A 313 20.94 -9.65 -10.60
C ILE A 313 20.20 -9.63 -11.93
N TYR A 314 19.31 -8.65 -12.13
CA TYR A 314 18.54 -8.54 -13.36
C TYR A 314 19.44 -8.49 -14.58
N PHE A 315 20.49 -7.68 -14.54
CA PHE A 315 21.43 -7.55 -15.66
C PHE A 315 22.00 -8.90 -16.11
N PHE A 316 22.34 -9.79 -15.15
CA PHE A 316 22.87 -11.12 -15.44
C PHE A 316 21.81 -12.13 -15.89
N ILE A 317 20.59 -12.06 -15.33
CA ILE A 317 19.54 -13.06 -15.61
C ILE A 317 18.45 -12.59 -16.59
N LYS A 318 18.56 -11.38 -17.16
CA LYS A 318 17.51 -10.75 -18.00
C LYS A 318 17.04 -11.59 -19.18
N LYS A 319 17.87 -12.52 -19.68
CA LYS A 319 17.51 -13.44 -20.77
C LYS A 319 16.71 -14.67 -20.29
N GLN A 320 16.75 -14.97 -19.00
CA GLN A 320 16.19 -16.19 -18.41
C GLN A 320 14.86 -15.93 -17.68
N VAL A 321 14.57 -14.68 -17.32
CA VAL A 321 13.41 -14.31 -16.50
C VAL A 321 12.49 -13.35 -17.24
N HIS A 322 11.18 -13.58 -17.13
CA HIS A 322 10.17 -12.65 -17.62
C HIS A 322 10.28 -11.32 -16.86
N HIS A 323 10.67 -10.23 -17.53
CA HIS A 323 11.01 -8.94 -16.92
C HIS A 323 9.93 -8.39 -15.98
N ARG A 324 8.65 -8.57 -16.33
CA ARG A 324 7.54 -8.07 -15.49
C ARG A 324 7.38 -8.83 -14.18
N LEU A 325 7.57 -10.15 -14.21
CA LEU A 325 7.60 -10.93 -12.98
C LEU A 325 8.80 -10.55 -12.13
N PHE A 326 9.95 -10.26 -12.77
CA PHE A 326 11.11 -9.75 -12.07
C PHE A 326 10.83 -8.38 -11.41
N ILE A 327 10.19 -7.45 -12.12
CA ILE A 327 9.79 -6.14 -11.57
C ILE A 327 8.85 -6.31 -10.36
N ILE A 328 7.82 -7.15 -10.47
CA ILE A 328 6.87 -7.39 -9.38
C ILE A 328 7.56 -8.09 -8.20
N GLY A 329 8.42 -9.07 -8.48
CA GLY A 329 9.22 -9.77 -7.49
C GLY A 329 10.21 -8.84 -6.78
N SER A 330 10.85 -7.94 -7.52
CA SER A 330 11.79 -6.96 -6.95
C SER A 330 11.06 -5.94 -6.08
N LEU A 331 9.84 -5.53 -6.44
CA LEU A 331 8.98 -4.72 -5.58
C LEU A 331 8.70 -5.46 -4.26
N LYS A 332 8.31 -6.73 -4.33
CA LYS A 332 8.05 -7.54 -3.13
C LYS A 332 9.28 -7.66 -2.23
N ILE A 333 10.45 -7.97 -2.79
CA ILE A 333 11.70 -8.07 -2.03
C ILE A 333 12.07 -6.72 -1.40
N PHE A 334 12.01 -5.64 -2.17
CA PHE A 334 12.24 -4.29 -1.67
C PHE A 334 11.30 -3.94 -0.50
N LEU A 335 10.00 -4.23 -0.63
CA LEU A 335 9.03 -4.01 0.44
C LEU A 335 9.34 -4.79 1.71
N VAL A 336 9.88 -6.00 1.60
CA VAL A 336 10.31 -6.78 2.77
C VAL A 336 11.42 -6.06 3.51
N PHE A 337 12.46 -5.59 2.82
CA PHE A 337 13.54 -4.82 3.46
C PHE A 337 13.03 -3.48 4.01
N PHE A 338 12.22 -2.75 3.25
CA PHE A 338 11.71 -1.46 3.67
C PHE A 338 10.85 -1.56 4.96
N TYR A 339 9.83 -2.42 4.96
CA TYR A 339 8.91 -2.49 6.11
C TYR A 339 9.52 -3.15 7.35
N ASN A 340 10.44 -4.11 7.21
CA ASN A 340 11.08 -4.73 8.38
C ASN A 340 12.05 -3.77 9.09
N PHE A 341 12.53 -2.73 8.43
CA PHE A 341 13.45 -1.75 9.00
C PHE A 341 12.81 -0.37 9.20
N ILE A 342 11.48 -0.27 9.12
CA ILE A 342 10.79 0.98 9.40
C ILE A 342 10.93 1.36 10.88
N GLN A 343 11.00 2.66 11.13
CA GLN A 343 11.32 3.22 12.44
C GLN A 343 10.20 2.99 13.47
N ILE A 344 8.94 3.07 13.04
CA ILE A 344 7.77 2.78 13.87
C ILE A 344 7.00 1.63 13.22
N PRO A 345 7.19 0.37 13.68
CA PRO A 345 6.74 -0.83 12.99
C PRO A 345 5.26 -1.18 13.22
N TYR A 346 4.35 -0.25 12.94
CA TYR A 346 2.92 -0.52 13.10
C TYR A 346 2.44 -1.64 12.18
N ALA A 347 1.69 -2.60 12.73
CA ALA A 347 1.25 -3.79 12.01
C ALA A 347 0.42 -3.51 10.75
N TYR A 348 -0.39 -2.45 10.74
CA TYR A 348 -1.22 -2.08 9.58
C TYR A 348 -0.39 -1.73 8.33
N LEU A 349 0.86 -1.30 8.50
CA LEU A 349 1.76 -0.97 7.39
C LEU A 349 2.10 -2.21 6.54
N PHE A 350 2.06 -3.39 7.15
CA PHE A 350 2.34 -4.67 6.50
C PHE A 350 1.18 -5.15 5.60
N LEU A 351 0.03 -4.46 5.58
CA LEU A 351 -1.01 -4.73 4.58
C LEU A 351 -0.48 -4.55 3.15
N VAL A 352 0.37 -3.55 2.90
CA VAL A 352 0.95 -3.27 1.58
C VAL A 352 1.74 -4.47 1.03
N PRO A 353 2.78 -4.99 1.71
CA PRO A 353 3.50 -6.16 1.22
C PRO A 353 2.63 -7.41 1.12
N VAL A 354 1.58 -7.56 1.95
CA VAL A 354 0.63 -8.68 1.85
C VAL A 354 -0.19 -8.59 0.56
N PHE A 355 -0.73 -7.41 0.23
CA PHE A 355 -1.51 -7.21 -1.00
C PHE A 355 -0.66 -7.37 -2.27
N VAL A 356 0.60 -6.92 -2.23
CA VAL A 356 1.56 -7.19 -3.32
C VAL A 356 1.77 -8.70 -3.52
N SER A 357 1.76 -9.51 -2.44
CA SER A 357 1.85 -10.97 -2.57
C SER A 357 0.66 -11.55 -3.35
N PHE A 358 -0.58 -11.06 -3.15
CA PHE A 358 -1.74 -11.57 -3.89
C PHE A 358 -1.62 -11.34 -5.40
N GLY A 359 -1.15 -10.16 -5.78
CA GLY A 359 -0.86 -9.84 -7.18
C GLY A 359 0.26 -10.71 -7.74
N LEU A 360 1.36 -10.87 -7.01
CA LEU A 360 2.51 -11.69 -7.43
C LEU A 360 2.12 -13.16 -7.63
N ILE A 361 1.43 -13.76 -6.65
CA ILE A 361 0.95 -15.15 -6.73
C ILE A 361 0.06 -15.33 -7.97
N SER A 362 -0.86 -14.40 -8.20
CA SER A 362 -1.72 -14.40 -9.39
C SER A 362 -0.92 -14.35 -10.70
N CYS A 363 0.10 -13.51 -10.78
CA CYS A 363 0.94 -13.37 -11.96
C CYS A 363 1.82 -14.61 -12.22
N VAL A 364 2.33 -15.24 -11.17
CA VAL A 364 3.10 -16.50 -11.27
C VAL A 364 2.20 -17.66 -11.71
N ALA A 365 0.99 -17.75 -11.17
CA ALA A 365 0.00 -18.76 -11.56
C ALA A 365 -0.39 -18.67 -13.04
N ASP A 366 -0.32 -17.48 -13.64
CA ASP A 366 -0.55 -17.27 -15.08
C ASP A 366 0.65 -17.67 -15.93
N ALA A 367 1.86 -17.22 -15.56
CA ALA A 367 3.07 -17.50 -16.33
C ALA A 367 3.48 -18.97 -16.38
N THR A 368 3.01 -19.77 -15.42
CA THR A 368 3.26 -21.22 -15.39
C THR A 368 2.40 -22.00 -16.38
N GLN A 369 1.34 -21.41 -16.93
CA GLN A 369 0.46 -22.06 -17.92
C GLN A 369 0.86 -21.77 -19.37
N SER A 370 1.65 -20.73 -19.61
CA SER A 370 2.12 -20.36 -20.94
C SER A 370 3.33 -21.17 -21.42
N LYS A 371 3.80 -22.12 -20.60
CA LYS A 371 4.81 -23.12 -20.93
C LYS A 371 4.10 -24.45 -21.09
#